data_AF-F6FG67-F1
#
_entry.id   AF-F6FG67-F1
#
_cell.length_a   1.000
_cell.length_b   1.000
_cell.length_c   1.000
_cell.angle_alpha   90.00
_cell.angle_beta   90.00
_cell.angle_gamma   90.00
#
_symmetry.space_group_name_H-M   'P 1'
#
loop_
_entity.id
_entity.type
_entity.pdbx_description
1 polymer ?
#
loop_
_entity_poly.entity_id
_entity_poly.type
_entity_poly.pdbx_seq_one_letter_code
_entity_poly.pdbx_strand_id
1 'polypeptide(L)'
;MAISPVNKALLGFLGVGTAGGTVAAGYKLSQQGDKKDGDASVVTKSKTLIRELLNGDKTKKLLSTDLGSQDSYWMAAFEKYRTGDSSKDANPWGISSWEKIKSQTGQAAPQEFLDKCDKESQKEVEDSSDQAYINVSTWCTREATDSES
;
A
#
# COMPACT_ATOMS: atom_id res chain seq x y z
N MET A 1 -44.88 -3.19 32.44
CA MET A 1 -44.70 -2.06 33.38
C MET A 1 -43.37 -1.43 33.07
N ALA A 2 -43.41 -0.18 32.61
CA ALA A 2 -42.25 0.63 32.25
C ALA A 2 -41.51 1.10 33.50
N ILE A 3 -40.18 1.30 33.42
CA ILE A 3 -39.52 2.53 33.89
C ILE A 3 -38.15 2.69 33.19
N SER A 4 -38.01 3.75 32.39
CA SER A 4 -36.72 4.31 31.95
C SER A 4 -36.19 5.30 33.00
N PRO A 5 -34.86 5.58 33.05
CA PRO A 5 -34.34 6.85 33.58
C PRO A 5 -33.55 7.62 32.49
N VAL A 6 -34.11 8.70 31.95
CA VAL A 6 -33.82 10.13 32.26
C VAL A 6 -32.40 10.58 31.89
N ASN A 7 -32.27 11.20 30.71
CA ASN A 7 -31.15 12.08 30.35
C ASN A 7 -31.24 13.36 31.17
N LYS A 8 -30.19 13.68 31.94
CA LYS A 8 -30.00 15.00 32.56
C LYS A 8 -29.13 15.88 31.67
N ALA A 9 -29.71 16.98 31.22
CA ALA A 9 -29.02 18.10 30.58
C ALA A 9 -28.14 18.85 31.58
N LEU A 10 -27.02 19.42 31.11
CA LEU A 10 -26.43 20.61 31.72
C LEU A 10 -26.19 21.66 30.62
N LEU A 11 -27.03 22.68 30.63
CA LEU A 11 -26.91 23.91 29.87
C LEU A 11 -26.11 24.93 30.70
N GLY A 12 -25.21 25.66 30.03
CA GLY A 12 -24.87 27.03 30.37
C GLY A 12 -23.56 27.25 31.12
N PHE A 13 -22.59 27.85 30.42
CA PHE A 13 -21.71 28.84 31.03
C PHE A 13 -21.89 30.16 30.28
N LEU A 14 -22.35 31.16 31.02
CA LEU A 14 -22.52 32.54 30.59
C LEU A 14 -21.14 33.20 30.51
N GLY A 15 -20.87 33.85 29.38
CA GLY A 15 -19.68 34.67 29.17
C GLY A 15 -19.71 35.92 30.05
N VAL A 16 -18.56 36.25 30.63
CA VAL A 16 -18.29 37.55 31.25
C VAL A 16 -17.68 38.46 30.19
N GLY A 17 -18.42 39.49 29.79
CA GLY A 17 -17.94 40.53 28.89
C GLY A 17 -17.24 41.64 29.66
N THR A 18 -16.05 42.03 29.20
CA THR A 18 -15.43 43.33 29.51
C THR A 18 -15.46 44.19 28.25
N ALA A 19 -16.17 45.33 28.33
CA ALA A 19 -16.32 46.29 27.25
C ALA A 19 -15.09 47.22 27.16
N GLY A 20 -14.56 47.42 25.96
CA GLY A 20 -13.50 48.40 25.69
C GLY A 20 -13.15 48.55 24.20
N GLY A 21 -13.88 49.41 23.48
CA GLY A 21 -13.41 50.27 22.37
C GLY A 21 -12.96 49.71 21.00
N THR A 22 -13.76 50.00 19.95
CA THR A 22 -13.43 50.44 18.54
C THR A 22 -12.46 49.62 17.66
N VAL A 23 -12.56 49.39 16.33
CA VAL A 23 -13.52 49.57 15.21
C VAL A 23 -13.02 48.69 14.03
N ALA A 24 -13.93 48.28 13.13
CA ALA A 24 -13.73 47.96 11.71
C ALA A 24 -12.62 46.99 11.26
N ALA A 25 -12.99 45.73 10.98
CA ALA A 25 -12.82 45.10 9.67
C ALA A 25 -13.63 43.80 9.65
N GLY A 26 -14.42 43.59 8.60
CA GLY A 26 -15.22 42.38 8.44
C GLY A 26 -14.34 41.17 8.19
N TYR A 27 -14.05 40.39 9.23
CA TYR A 27 -13.54 39.03 9.08
C TYR A 27 -14.71 38.09 9.29
N LYS A 28 -15.06 37.36 8.22
CA LYS A 28 -15.85 36.15 8.30
C LYS A 28 -15.26 35.26 9.40
N LEU A 29 -16.02 35.03 10.46
CA LEU A 29 -15.76 33.94 11.39
C LEU A 29 -16.17 32.64 10.68
N SER A 30 -15.30 32.13 9.82
CA SER A 30 -15.36 30.73 9.41
C SER A 30 -15.04 29.90 10.65
N GLN A 31 -16.05 29.21 11.17
CA GLN A 31 -15.83 28.08 12.06
C GLN A 31 -15.17 26.96 11.23
N GLN A 32 -13.85 27.07 11.06
CA GLN A 32 -13.02 25.93 10.72
C GLN A 32 -12.65 25.31 12.08
N GLY A 33 -13.10 24.09 12.32
CA GLY A 33 -12.75 23.37 13.54
C GLY A 33 -11.25 23.12 13.58
N ASP A 34 -10.51 23.95 14.32
CA ASP A 34 -9.19 23.64 14.82
C ASP A 34 -9.30 22.48 15.80
N LYS A 35 -9.11 21.27 15.29
CA LYS A 35 -8.71 20.14 16.13
C LYS A 35 -7.31 20.45 16.64
N LYS A 36 -7.25 20.92 17.88
CA LYS A 36 -6.06 20.80 18.73
C LYS A 36 -5.97 19.34 19.16
N ASP A 37 -5.17 18.57 18.44
CA ASP A 37 -4.61 17.33 18.97
C ASP A 37 -3.14 17.59 19.23
N GLY A 38 -2.80 17.66 20.53
CA GLY A 38 -1.44 17.76 21.00
C GLY A 38 -0.67 16.47 20.74
N ASP A 39 0.63 16.65 20.50
CA ASP A 39 1.74 15.72 20.62
C ASP A 39 1.45 14.41 21.40
N ALA A 40 0.83 13.48 20.71
CA ALA A 40 1.37 12.13 20.57
C ALA A 40 1.50 11.95 19.06
N SER A 41 2.73 11.93 18.57
CA SER A 41 3.04 11.58 17.18
C SER A 41 2.65 10.12 16.96
N VAL A 42 1.35 9.85 16.83
CA VAL A 42 0.85 8.69 16.11
C VAL A 42 1.16 9.01 14.66
N VAL A 43 2.37 8.63 14.25
CA VAL A 43 2.72 8.43 12.84
C VAL A 43 1.66 7.48 12.30
N THR A 44 0.58 8.04 11.78
CA THR A 44 -0.42 7.29 11.06
C THR A 44 0.24 7.06 9.71
N LYS A 45 1.04 6.00 9.63
CA LYS A 45 1.76 5.61 8.43
C LYS A 45 0.72 5.41 7.34
N SER A 46 0.63 6.36 6.41
CA SER A 46 -0.29 6.29 5.27
C SER A 46 0.11 5.09 4.41
N LYS A 47 -0.81 4.15 4.21
CA LYS A 47 -0.56 3.02 3.34
C LYS A 47 -0.67 3.44 1.88
N THR A 48 0.16 2.84 1.04
CA THR A 48 0.25 3.11 -0.41
C THR A 48 0.27 1.77 -1.16
N LEU A 49 -0.28 1.73 -2.38
CA LEU A 49 -0.24 0.50 -3.17
C LEU A 49 1.21 0.16 -3.55
N ILE A 50 1.56 -1.12 -3.49
CA ILE A 50 2.90 -1.58 -3.90
C ILE A 50 3.23 -1.15 -5.33
N ARG A 51 2.26 -1.26 -6.26
CA ARG A 51 2.45 -0.82 -7.64
C ARG A 51 2.73 0.68 -7.76
N GLU A 52 2.15 1.50 -6.89
CA GLU A 52 2.40 2.96 -6.89
C GLU A 52 3.79 3.27 -6.36
N LEU A 53 4.23 2.57 -5.31
CA LEU A 53 5.59 2.67 -4.81
C LEU A 53 6.62 2.25 -5.88
N LEU A 54 6.34 1.18 -6.62
CA LEU A 54 7.20 0.71 -7.72
C LEU A 54 7.19 1.65 -8.93
N ASN A 55 6.07 2.32 -9.21
CA ASN A 55 6.02 3.32 -10.29
C ASN A 55 6.94 4.53 -9.99
N GLY A 56 7.25 4.80 -8.72
CA GLY A 56 8.24 5.81 -8.32
C GLY A 56 9.70 5.34 -8.38
N ASP A 57 9.96 4.04 -8.59
CA ASP A 57 11.30 3.47 -8.65
C ASP A 57 11.93 3.69 -10.04
N LYS A 58 13.15 4.20 -10.09
CA LYS A 58 13.88 4.46 -11.35
C LYS A 58 14.68 3.26 -11.86
N THR A 59 14.86 2.25 -11.03
CA THR A 59 15.71 1.09 -11.29
C THR A 59 14.88 -0.15 -11.62
N LYS A 60 13.61 -0.18 -11.22
CA LYS A 60 12.72 -1.33 -11.37
C LYS A 60 11.43 -0.92 -12.05
N LYS A 61 10.96 -1.77 -12.95
CA LYS A 61 9.66 -1.62 -13.61
C LYS A 61 8.83 -2.87 -13.40
N LEU A 62 7.61 -2.70 -12.91
CA LEU A 62 6.64 -3.78 -12.77
C LEU A 62 6.34 -4.40 -14.15
N LEU A 63 6.32 -5.72 -14.21
CA LEU A 63 5.98 -6.45 -15.44
C LEU A 63 4.48 -6.40 -15.68
N SER A 64 4.08 -6.07 -16.92
CA SER A 64 2.67 -6.19 -17.33
C SER A 64 2.35 -7.65 -17.64
N THR A 65 1.22 -8.13 -17.15
CA THR A 65 0.67 -9.45 -17.49
C THR A 65 0.36 -9.59 -18.98
N ASP A 66 0.18 -8.47 -19.70
CA ASP A 66 -0.09 -8.46 -21.15
C ASP A 66 1.07 -8.97 -22.00
N LEU A 67 2.30 -8.98 -21.45
CA LEU A 67 3.47 -9.58 -22.10
C LEU A 67 3.31 -11.10 -22.27
N GLY A 68 2.55 -11.74 -21.38
CA GLY A 68 2.27 -13.17 -21.43
C GLY A 68 3.36 -14.07 -20.84
N SER A 69 3.01 -15.34 -20.61
CA SER A 69 3.83 -16.33 -19.90
C SER A 69 5.15 -16.72 -20.58
N GLN A 70 5.24 -16.54 -21.90
CA GLN A 70 6.44 -16.86 -22.69
C GLN A 70 7.37 -15.66 -22.89
N ASP A 71 7.00 -14.48 -22.38
CA ASP A 71 7.87 -13.32 -22.42
C ASP A 71 9.15 -13.58 -21.61
N SER A 72 10.27 -13.12 -22.14
CA SER A 72 11.59 -13.38 -21.55
C SER A 72 11.73 -12.78 -20.16
N TYR A 73 11.08 -11.65 -19.86
CA TYR A 73 11.08 -11.05 -18.54
C TYR A 73 10.25 -11.87 -17.55
N TRP A 74 9.09 -12.37 -17.97
CA TRP A 74 8.27 -13.26 -17.13
C TRP A 74 8.97 -14.58 -16.83
N MET A 75 9.62 -15.18 -17.82
CA MET A 75 10.42 -16.39 -17.63
C MET A 75 11.58 -16.17 -16.65
N ALA A 76 12.31 -15.05 -16.79
CA ALA A 76 13.39 -14.70 -15.88
C ALA A 76 12.89 -14.41 -14.45
N ALA A 77 11.76 -13.71 -14.34
CA ALA A 77 11.09 -13.42 -13.07
C ALA A 77 10.66 -14.70 -12.34
N PHE A 78 10.07 -15.64 -13.08
CA PHE A 78 9.70 -16.94 -12.53
C PHE A 78 10.93 -17.78 -12.15
N GLU A 79 12.02 -17.73 -12.91
CA GLU A 79 13.26 -18.42 -12.53
C GLU A 79 13.83 -17.86 -11.22
N LYS A 80 13.78 -16.53 -10.99
CA LYS A 80 14.14 -15.91 -9.70
C LYS A 80 13.24 -16.41 -8.57
N TYR A 81 11.93 -16.46 -8.80
CA TYR A 81 10.99 -17.05 -7.83
C TYR A 81 11.31 -18.52 -7.59
N ARG A 82 11.65 -19.32 -8.61
CA ARG A 82 11.84 -20.75 -8.43
C ARG A 82 13.13 -21.11 -7.69
N THR A 83 14.17 -20.30 -7.89
CA THR A 83 15.53 -20.58 -7.40
C THR A 83 15.91 -19.81 -6.14
N GLY A 84 15.14 -18.77 -5.77
CA GLY A 84 15.39 -17.96 -4.58
C GLY A 84 15.31 -18.76 -3.28
N ASP A 85 16.17 -18.43 -2.30
CA ASP A 85 16.27 -19.17 -1.04
C ASP A 85 14.95 -19.22 -0.25
N SER A 86 14.13 -18.17 -0.34
CA SER A 86 12.83 -18.08 0.33
C SER A 86 11.72 -18.90 -0.33
N SER A 87 11.97 -19.47 -1.52
CA SER A 87 10.93 -20.09 -2.36
C SER A 87 11.30 -21.46 -2.91
N LYS A 88 12.60 -21.76 -3.06
CA LYS A 88 13.16 -22.99 -3.65
C LYS A 88 12.52 -24.30 -3.16
N ASP A 89 12.16 -24.37 -1.89
CA ASP A 89 11.49 -25.54 -1.29
C ASP A 89 10.17 -25.20 -0.58
N ALA A 90 9.81 -23.91 -0.52
CA ALA A 90 8.72 -23.41 0.31
C ALA A 90 7.45 -23.05 -0.46
N ASN A 91 7.55 -22.75 -1.77
CA ASN A 91 6.42 -22.29 -2.59
C ASN A 91 5.53 -21.24 -1.87
N PRO A 92 6.09 -20.10 -1.44
CA PRO A 92 5.41 -19.15 -0.55
C PRO A 92 4.11 -18.57 -1.15
N TRP A 93 3.96 -18.60 -2.47
CA TRP A 93 2.74 -18.15 -3.15
C TRP A 93 1.74 -19.26 -3.45
N GLY A 94 2.09 -20.52 -3.13
CA GLY A 94 1.21 -21.67 -3.26
C GLY A 94 0.88 -22.02 -4.71
N ILE A 95 1.86 -21.91 -5.62
CA ILE A 95 1.69 -22.28 -7.03
C ILE A 95 1.30 -23.76 -7.11
N SER A 96 0.16 -24.05 -7.72
CA SER A 96 -0.50 -25.36 -7.67
C SER A 96 0.33 -26.45 -8.35
N SER A 97 1.02 -26.13 -9.44
CA SER A 97 1.88 -27.08 -10.17
C SER A 97 3.33 -27.10 -9.69
N TRP A 98 3.62 -26.50 -8.52
CA TRP A 98 4.98 -26.29 -8.03
C TRP A 98 5.87 -27.53 -8.07
N GLU A 99 5.42 -28.68 -7.55
CA GLU A 99 6.22 -29.90 -7.51
C GLU A 99 6.72 -30.37 -8.89
N LYS A 100 5.98 -30.06 -9.95
CA LYS A 100 6.35 -30.43 -11.33
C LYS A 100 7.32 -29.44 -11.95
N ILE A 101 7.18 -28.16 -11.62
CA ILE A 101 7.86 -27.04 -12.28
C ILE A 101 9.09 -26.58 -11.52
N LYS A 102 9.08 -26.66 -10.18
CA LYS A 102 10.12 -27.19 -9.29
C LYS A 102 11.56 -27.13 -9.76
N SER A 103 11.87 -27.98 -10.72
CA SER A 103 13.24 -28.26 -11.17
C SER A 103 13.43 -28.01 -12.67
N GLN A 104 12.41 -27.52 -13.36
CA GLN A 104 12.47 -27.25 -14.79
C GLN A 104 13.06 -25.85 -15.02
N THR A 105 14.08 -25.78 -15.88
CA THR A 105 14.74 -24.53 -16.27
C THR A 105 14.18 -24.02 -17.59
N GLY A 106 14.16 -22.70 -17.78
CA GLY A 106 13.79 -22.08 -19.06
C GLY A 106 12.34 -22.33 -19.49
N GLN A 107 11.45 -22.67 -18.54
CA GLN A 107 10.03 -22.87 -18.81
C GLN A 107 9.27 -21.53 -18.86
N ALA A 108 8.11 -21.54 -19.50
CA ALA A 108 7.16 -20.44 -19.43
C ALA A 108 6.74 -20.18 -17.97
N ALA A 109 6.55 -18.91 -17.61
CA ALA A 109 6.06 -18.54 -16.30
C ALA A 109 4.60 -19.04 -16.14
N PRO A 110 4.26 -19.77 -15.07
CA PRO A 110 2.89 -20.21 -14.86
C PRO A 110 1.92 -19.03 -14.79
N GLN A 111 0.73 -19.15 -15.39
CA GLN A 111 -0.27 -18.07 -15.32
C GLN A 111 -0.60 -17.68 -13.87
N GLU A 112 -0.69 -18.67 -12.98
CA GLU A 112 -0.91 -18.45 -11.55
C GLU A 112 0.17 -17.56 -10.91
N PHE A 113 1.42 -17.62 -11.40
CA PHE A 113 2.50 -16.74 -10.92
C PHE A 113 2.30 -15.30 -11.42
N LEU A 114 1.91 -15.10 -12.68
CA LEU A 114 1.57 -13.78 -13.23
C LEU A 114 0.40 -13.15 -12.45
N ASP A 115 -0.66 -13.93 -12.22
CA ASP A 115 -1.86 -13.48 -11.50
C ASP A 115 -1.54 -13.13 -10.04
N LYS A 116 -0.62 -13.87 -9.41
CA LYS A 116 -0.11 -13.53 -8.08
C LYS A 116 0.66 -12.22 -8.09
N CYS A 117 1.51 -12.00 -9.07
CA CYS A 117 2.21 -10.72 -9.22
C CYS A 117 1.24 -9.55 -9.37
N ASP A 118 0.22 -9.67 -10.21
CA ASP A 118 -0.81 -8.63 -10.33
C ASP A 118 -1.49 -8.40 -8.97
N LYS A 119 -2.07 -9.44 -8.37
CA LYS A 119 -2.78 -9.37 -7.09
C LYS A 119 -1.93 -8.79 -5.95
N GLU A 120 -0.70 -9.26 -5.80
CA GLU A 120 0.20 -8.82 -4.72
C GLU A 120 0.61 -7.36 -4.92
N SER A 121 0.81 -6.90 -6.15
CA SER A 121 1.11 -5.49 -6.45
C SER A 121 -0.04 -4.52 -6.08
N GLN A 122 -1.24 -5.05 -5.89
CA GLN A 122 -2.44 -4.30 -5.49
C GLN A 122 -2.59 -4.16 -3.97
N LYS A 123 -1.69 -4.74 -3.17
CA LYS A 123 -1.75 -4.60 -1.72
C LYS A 123 -1.24 -3.23 -1.28
N GLU A 124 -1.85 -2.72 -0.23
CA GLU A 124 -1.43 -1.51 0.45
C GLU A 124 -0.40 -1.84 1.54
N VAL A 125 0.73 -1.14 1.53
CA VAL A 125 1.82 -1.29 2.49
C VAL A 125 2.22 0.08 3.04
N GLU A 126 2.84 0.10 4.23
CA GLU A 126 3.31 1.35 4.82
C GLU A 126 4.52 1.92 4.07
N ASP A 127 5.44 1.04 3.64
CA ASP A 127 6.67 1.40 2.96
C ASP A 127 7.31 0.18 2.28
N SER A 128 8.50 0.39 1.69
CA SER A 128 9.27 -0.62 0.94
C SER A 128 9.94 -1.68 1.81
N SER A 129 9.84 -1.61 3.14
CA SER A 129 10.34 -2.66 4.04
C SER A 129 9.34 -3.80 4.24
N ASP A 130 8.10 -3.63 3.81
CA ASP A 130 7.07 -4.66 3.88
C ASP A 130 7.44 -5.88 3.02
N GLN A 131 7.26 -7.09 3.56
CA GLN A 131 7.61 -8.32 2.86
C GLN A 131 6.83 -8.50 1.54
N ALA A 132 5.58 -8.02 1.47
CA ALA A 132 4.81 -8.04 0.23
C ALA A 132 5.46 -7.15 -0.83
N TYR A 133 5.93 -5.95 -0.46
CA TYR A 133 6.69 -5.08 -1.36
C TYR A 133 8.00 -5.74 -1.80
N ILE A 134 8.76 -6.32 -0.87
CA ILE A 134 10.03 -7.00 -1.16
C ILE A 134 9.80 -8.15 -2.15
N ASN A 135 8.76 -8.96 -1.94
CA ASN A 135 8.45 -10.08 -2.83
C ASN A 135 8.08 -9.59 -4.24
N VAL A 136 7.18 -8.61 -4.36
CA VAL A 136 6.77 -8.07 -5.67
C VAL A 136 7.94 -7.38 -6.38
N SER A 137 8.72 -6.56 -5.67
CA SER A 137 9.90 -5.88 -6.22
C SER A 137 11.05 -6.82 -6.60
N THR A 138 11.03 -8.07 -6.11
CA THR A 138 12.04 -9.08 -6.46
C THR A 138 11.58 -9.96 -7.61
N TRP A 139 10.31 -10.37 -7.60
CA TRP A 139 9.80 -11.42 -8.50
C TRP A 139 8.86 -10.91 -9.59
N CYS A 140 8.38 -9.67 -9.53
CA CYS A 140 7.42 -9.14 -10.51
C CYS A 140 7.96 -7.95 -11.29
N THR A 141 9.26 -7.65 -11.18
CA THR A 141 9.87 -6.49 -11.83
C THR A 141 11.05 -6.90 -12.71
N ARG A 142 11.28 -6.13 -13.77
CA ARG A 142 12.56 -6.09 -14.50
C ARG A 142 13.34 -4.83 -14.13
N GLU A 143 14.62 -4.84 -14.48
CA GLU A 143 15.44 -3.62 -14.42
C GLU A 143 14.93 -2.60 -15.45
N ALA A 144 14.85 -1.34 -15.02
CA ALA A 144 14.58 -0.23 -15.92
C ALA A 144 15.86 0.09 -16.70
N THR A 145 15.78 0.08 -18.02
CA THR A 145 16.88 0.52 -18.88
C THR A 145 16.82 2.05 -19.01
N ASP A 146 17.99 2.72 -18.99
CA ASP A 146 18.12 4.19 -19.03
C ASP A 146 17.38 4.88 -20.21
N SER A 147 16.98 4.12 -21.22
CA SER A 147 16.26 4.60 -22.40
C SER A 147 14.73 4.77 -22.20
N GLU A 148 14.19 4.41 -21.03
CA GLU A 148 12.75 4.35 -20.79
C GLU A 148 12.28 5.22 -19.60
N SER A 149 13.13 6.15 -19.14
CA SER A 149 12.86 7.15 -18.08
C SER A 149 12.48 8.52 -18.62
#